data_AF-A0A365QUR4-F1
#
_entry.id   AF-A0A365QUR4-F1
#
_cell.length_a   1.000
_cell.length_b   1.000
_cell.length_c   1.000
_cell.angle_alpha   90.00
_cell.angle_beta   90.00
_cell.angle_gamma   90.00
#
_symmetry.space_group_name_H-M   'P 1'
#
loop_
_entity.id
_entity.type
_entity.pdbx_description
1 polymer ?
#
loop_
_entity_poly.entity_id
_entity_poly.type
_entity_poly.pdbx_seq_one_letter_code
_entity_poly.pdbx_strand_id
1 'polypeptide(L)' 'MLTTCPFCGKRNDDHTGVRGHIVPEDGDVSICIGCGQLAVFDHDALRAPTDDESDEFARDAGIQKYLAVWREVVRKHPH' A
#
# COMPACT_ATOMS: atom_id res chain seq x y z
N MET A 1 -14.83 -6.50 -1.17
CA MET A 1 -13.72 -5.56 -0.99
C MET A 1 -13.10 -5.25 -2.35
N LEU A 2 -13.19 -4.01 -2.81
CA LEU A 2 -12.60 -3.54 -4.07
C LEU A 2 -11.27 -2.87 -3.76
N THR A 3 -10.23 -3.67 -3.64
CA THR A 3 -8.85 -3.25 -3.38
C THR A 3 -8.16 -2.78 -4.67
N THR A 4 -8.82 -1.92 -5.44
CA THR A 4 -8.22 -1.34 -6.65
C THR A 4 -7.30 -0.20 -6.27
N CYS A 5 -6.04 -0.26 -6.70
CA CYS A 5 -5.09 0.82 -6.45
C CYS A 5 -5.54 2.10 -7.17
N PRO A 6 -5.68 3.24 -6.48
CA PRO A 6 -6.11 4.50 -7.11
C PRO A 6 -5.08 5.08 -8.08
N PHE A 7 -3.82 4.61 -8.04
CA PHE A 7 -2.74 5.15 -8.86
C PHE A 7 -2.53 4.42 -10.18
N CYS A 8 -2.58 3.09 -10.17
CA CYS A 8 -2.33 2.28 -11.36
C CYS A 8 -3.55 1.50 -11.86
N GLY A 9 -4.68 1.56 -11.14
CA GLY A 9 -5.88 0.81 -11.46
C GLY A 9 -5.75 -0.71 -11.29
N LYS A 10 -4.60 -1.21 -10.82
CA LYS A 10 -4.40 -2.63 -10.58
C LYS A 10 -5.22 -3.07 -9.38
N ARG A 11 -6.00 -4.14 -9.55
CA ARG A 11 -6.73 -4.78 -8.47
C ARG A 11 -5.75 -5.59 -7.61
N ASN A 12 -5.71 -5.30 -6.32
CA ASN A 12 -4.91 -6.04 -5.34
C ASN A 12 -5.74 -7.22 -4.83
N ASP A 13 -5.96 -8.21 -5.69
CA ASP A 13 -6.84 -9.35 -5.42
C ASP A 13 -6.24 -10.37 -4.45
N ASP A 14 -4.93 -10.37 -4.27
CA ASP A 14 -4.21 -11.34 -3.44
C ASP A 14 -3.59 -10.67 -2.21
N HIS A 15 -4.39 -10.54 -1.15
CA HIS A 15 -3.90 -10.24 0.19
C HIS A 15 -3.72 -11.58 0.93
N THR A 16 -2.59 -12.24 0.73
CA THR A 16 -2.19 -13.36 1.60
C THR A 16 -1.84 -12.79 2.98
N GLY A 17 -2.84 -12.68 3.85
CA GLY A 17 -2.63 -12.35 5.25
C GLY A 17 -1.73 -13.42 5.89
N VAL A 18 -0.51 -13.05 6.25
CA VAL A 18 0.44 -13.93 6.95
C VAL A 18 -0.07 -14.28 8.37
N ARG A 19 -1.13 -13.61 8.84
CA ARG A 19 -1.95 -14.00 10.00
C ARG A 19 -3.43 -13.76 9.64
N GLY A 20 -4.28 -14.74 9.93
CA GLY A 20 -5.62 -14.89 9.36
C GLY A 20 -6.52 -13.65 9.46
N HIS A 21 -7.34 -13.46 8.43
CA HIS A 21 -8.54 -12.60 8.34
C HIS A 21 -8.58 -11.40 9.30
N ILE A 22 -7.55 -10.55 9.29
CA ILE A 22 -7.67 -9.19 9.83
C ILE A 22 -8.33 -8.38 8.72
N VAL A 23 -9.58 -7.96 8.94
CA VAL A 23 -10.23 -6.97 8.09
C VAL A 23 -9.55 -5.64 8.44
N PRO A 24 -8.90 -4.96 7.49
CA PRO A 24 -8.27 -3.67 7.75
C PRO A 24 -9.33 -2.67 8.22
N GLU A 25 -8.97 -1.87 9.22
CA GLU A 25 -9.80 -0.79 9.74
C GLU A 25 -9.63 0.47 8.87
N ASP A 26 -10.59 1.39 8.95
CA ASP A 26 -10.47 2.69 8.29
C ASP A 26 -9.24 3.43 8.82
N GLY A 27 -8.35 3.85 7.91
CA GLY A 27 -7.05 4.43 8.24
C GLY A 27 -5.88 3.46 8.14
N ASP A 28 -6.12 2.16 7.94
CA ASP A 28 -5.03 1.21 7.65
C ASP A 28 -4.36 1.49 6.30
N VAL A 29 -3.08 1.15 6.19
CA VAL A 29 -2.27 1.43 5.01
C VAL A 29 -2.08 0.19 4.16
N SER A 30 -2.44 0.26 2.88
CA SER A 30 -2.12 -0.71 1.85
C SER A 30 -1.00 -0.21 0.96
N ILE A 31 -0.07 -1.09 0.57
CA ILE A 31 0.87 -0.83 -0.52
C ILE A 31 0.46 -1.59 -1.78
N CYS A 32 0.50 -0.93 -2.93
CA CYS A 32 0.28 -1.60 -4.20
C CYS A 32 1.58 -2.26 -4.67
N ILE A 33 1.60 -3.58 -4.82
CA ILE A 33 2.79 -4.29 -5.32
C ILE A 33 3.10 -3.91 -6.79
N GLY A 34 2.09 -3.50 -7.56
CA GLY A 34 2.26 -3.11 -8.96
C GLY A 34 2.97 -1.77 -9.18
N CYS A 35 2.61 -0.74 -8.40
CA CYS A 35 3.19 0.61 -8.57
C CYS A 35 3.97 1.13 -7.36
N GLY A 36 3.97 0.40 -6.23
CA GLY A 36 4.70 0.75 -5.01
C GLY A 36 4.12 1.93 -4.25
N GLN A 37 2.96 2.44 -4.68
CA GLN A 37 2.29 3.56 -4.01
C GLN A 37 1.53 3.06 -2.77
N LEU A 38 1.51 3.92 -1.76
CA LEU A 38 0.73 3.74 -0.54
C LEU A 38 -0.68 4.26 -0.78
N ALA A 39 -1.67 3.49 -0.33
CA ALA A 39 -3.08 3.84 -0.34
C ALA A 39 -3.66 3.57 1.05
N VAL A 40 -4.63 4.37 1.45
CA VAL A 40 -5.28 4.25 2.76
C VAL A 40 -6.62 3.55 2.57
N PHE A 41 -6.94 2.60 3.45
CA PHE A 41 -8.25 1.97 3.52
C PHE A 41 -9.27 2.98 4.04
N ASP A 42 -10.32 3.16 3.26
CA ASP A 42 -11.47 3.99 3.61
C ASP A 42 -12.74 3.20 3.26
N HIS A 43 -13.35 2.63 4.30
CA HIS A 43 -14.48 1.73 4.24
C HIS A 43 -14.24 0.53 3.31
N ASP A 44 -14.81 0.58 2.10
CA ASP A 44 -14.77 -0.49 1.11
C ASP A 44 -13.79 -0.22 -0.05
N ALA A 45 -13.05 0.90 0.01
CA ALA A 45 -12.19 1.38 -1.06
C ALA A 45 -10.79 1.75 -0.58
N LEU A 46 -9.87 1.85 -1.54
CA LEU A 46 -8.54 2.41 -1.34
C LEU A 46 -8.52 3.84 -1.84
N ARG A 47 -8.20 4.79 -0.98
CA ARG A 47 -7.99 6.20 -1.35
C ARG A 47 -6.52 6.56 -1.36
N ALA A 48 -6.18 7.64 -2.05
CA ALA A 48 -4.86 8.25 -1.92
C ALA A 48 -4.71 8.79 -0.47
N PRO A 49 -3.52 8.65 0.14
CA PRO A 49 -3.24 9.33 1.39
C PRO A 49 -3.33 10.84 1.22
N THR A 50 -3.71 11.53 2.29
CA THR A 50 -3.59 12.99 2.37
C THR A 50 -2.11 13.39 2.48
N ASP A 51 -1.82 14.68 2.34
CA ASP A 51 -0.46 15.20 2.51
C ASP A 51 0.06 14.92 3.93
N ASP A 52 -0.78 15.08 4.95
CA ASP A 52 -0.43 14.80 6.35
C ASP A 52 -0.09 13.33 6.59
N GLU A 53 -0.88 12.41 6.02
CA GLU A 53 -0.62 10.97 6.09
C GLU A 53 0.64 10.59 5.31
N SER A 54 0.86 11.20 4.15
CA SER A 54 2.09 10.99 3.37
C SER A 54 3.32 11.44 4.15
N ASP A 55 3.20 12.53 4.90
CA ASP A 55 4.21 13.06 5.80
C ASP A 55 4.48 12.13 7.00
N GLU A 56 3.43 11.51 7.54
CA GLU A 56 3.56 10.51 8.60
C GLU A 56 4.25 9.24 8.08
N PHE A 57 3.86 8.76 6.90
CA PHE A 57 4.49 7.61 6.23
C PHE A 57 5.95 7.89 5.85
N ALA A 58 6.29 9.15 5.56
CA ALA A 58 7.66 9.59 5.34
C ALA A 58 8.51 9.47 6.61
N ARG A 59 7.90 9.65 7.79
CA ARG A 59 8.55 9.59 9.11
C ARG A 59 8.56 8.17 9.70
N ASP A 60 7.68 7.29 9.26
CA ASP A 60 7.64 5.89 9.73
C ASP A 60 8.81 5.06 9.17
N ALA A 61 9.71 4.62 10.05
CA ALA A 61 10.90 3.87 9.68
C ALA A 61 10.59 2.49 9.06
N GLY A 62 9.45 1.88 9.41
CA GLY A 62 9.00 0.62 8.84
C GLY A 62 8.58 0.78 7.39
N ILE A 63 7.76 1.80 7.11
CA ILE A 63 7.34 2.14 5.74
C ILE A 63 8.54 2.53 4.89
N GLN A 64 9.44 3.37 5.40
CA GLN A 64 10.66 3.75 4.68
C GLN A 64 11.55 2.56 4.33
N LYS A 65 11.73 1.62 5.27
CA LYS A 65 12.49 0.39 5.04
C LYS A 65 11.84 -0.47 3.95
N TYR A 66 10.52 -0.59 3.97
CA TYR A 66 9.79 -1.36 2.97
C TYR A 66 9.85 -0.71 1.58
N LEU A 67 9.68 0.62 1.50
CA LEU A 67 9.83 1.37 0.24
C LEU A 67 11.24 1.25 -0.33
N ALA A 68 12.27 1.25 0.52
CA ALA A 68 13.65 1.01 0.08
C ALA A 68 13.81 -0.39 -0.55
N VAL A 69 13.28 -1.43 0.10
CA VAL A 69 13.28 -2.80 -0.44
C VAL A 69 12.50 -2.88 -1.75
N TRP A 70 11.31 -2.29 -1.83
CA TRP A 70 10.51 -2.30 -3.05
C TRP A 70 11.23 -1.60 -4.21
N ARG A 71 11.86 -0.45 -3.96
CA ARG A 71 12.69 0.25 -4.96
C ARG A 71 13.85 -0.62 -5.44
N GLU A 72 14.50 -1.37 -4.54
CA GLU A 72 15.57 -2.29 -4.94
C GLU A 72 15.06 -3.48 -5.77
N VAL A 73 13.90 -4.04 -5.42
CA VAL A 73 13.29 -5.18 -6.13
C VAL A 73 12.82 -4.78 -7.53
N VAL A 74 12.10 -3.65 -7.65
CA VAL A 74 11.64 -3.14 -8.95
C VAL A 74 12.81 -2.71 -9.84
N ARG A 75 13.88 -2.16 -9.27
CA ARG A 75 15.08 -1.83 -10.04
C ARG A 75 15.73 -3.07 -10.65
N LYS A 76 15.63 -4.23 -9.99
CA LYS A 76 16.16 -5.51 -10.51
C LYS A 76 15.21 -6.20 -11.49
N HIS A 77 13.91 -5.91 -11.41
CA HIS A 77 12.88 -6.46 -12.30
C HIS A 77 11.92 -5.36 -12.74
N PRO A 78 12.30 -4.54 -13.74
CA PRO A 78 11.36 -3.59 -14.33
C PRO A 78 10.23 -4.38 -14.98
N HIS A 79 8.99 -4.05 -14.61
CA HIS A 79 7.77 -4.60 -15.19
C HIS A 79 7.62 -4.19 -16.66
#